data_AF-A0A822ZKK8-F1
#
_entry.id   AF-A0A822ZKK8-F1
#
_cell.length_a   1.000
_cell.length_b   1.000
_cell.length_c   1.000
_cell.angle_alpha   90.00
_cell.angle_beta   90.00
_cell.angle_gamma   90.00
#
_symmetry.space_group_name_H-M   'P 1'
#
loop_
_entity.id
_entity.type
_entity.pdbx_description
1 polymer ?
#
loop_
_entity_poly.entity_id
_entity_poly.type
_entity_poly.pdbx_seq_one_letter_code
_entity_poly.pdbx_strand_id
1 'polypeptide(L)'
;MNAVFGRDLKYLTSESPNTVAQGIDEAQEALTYRVLMPTLIWKLQRWLNVGAEKKLAKAREIAERFIEKCISVVRDDFLRGVEKYSLLTTYMKLSKTGDKFLRDTTLNVLVAGRETTASTITWFIWLTSRNPRVEEKIIEELRLVVSEKKVAERDEGGVEEKKQPWVMPWLWGEDCLEFKPERWINEDGTPNQEKVSKLFAFSISPRTCIGKDLALTQMKLVTATLLFNFHVQVAEGQSGSIRTAINLLG
;
A
#
# COMPACT_ATOMS: atom_id res chain seq x y z
N MET A 1 -6.23 7.23 2.17
CA MET A 1 -6.78 7.51 3.52
C MET A 1 -8.18 8.13 3.50
N ASN A 2 -8.55 8.96 2.52
CA ASN A 2 -9.87 9.62 2.48
C ASN A 2 -11.06 8.65 2.55
N ALA A 3 -10.97 7.45 1.97
CA ALA A 3 -12.00 6.41 2.08
C ALA A 3 -12.24 5.89 3.51
N VAL A 4 -11.25 5.98 4.40
CA VAL A 4 -11.33 5.53 5.79
C VAL A 4 -12.05 6.56 6.65
N PHE A 5 -11.73 7.84 6.43
CA PHE A 5 -12.20 8.98 7.24
C PHE A 5 -13.37 9.76 6.62
N GLY A 6 -13.70 9.50 5.35
CA GLY A 6 -14.71 10.24 4.59
C GLY A 6 -14.36 11.71 4.36
N ARG A 7 -13.08 12.09 4.50
CA ARG A 7 -12.62 13.48 4.39
C ARG A 7 -11.26 13.56 3.72
N ASP A 8 -11.05 14.69 3.04
CA ASP A 8 -9.74 15.06 2.54
C ASP A 8 -8.85 15.54 3.69
N LEU A 9 -7.74 14.84 3.88
CA LEU A 9 -6.74 15.15 4.90
C LEU A 9 -5.76 16.24 4.45
N LYS A 10 -5.88 16.73 3.21
CA LYS A 10 -5.03 17.77 2.62
C LYS A 10 -3.53 17.43 2.62
N TYR A 11 -3.19 16.15 2.69
CA TYR A 11 -1.78 15.71 2.63
C TYR A 11 -1.13 15.89 1.25
N LEU A 12 -1.90 16.29 0.25
CA LEU A 12 -1.39 16.67 -1.08
C LEU A 12 -1.14 18.17 -1.23
N THR A 13 -1.44 18.99 -0.20
CA THR A 13 -1.15 20.43 -0.25
C THR A 13 0.20 20.72 0.41
N SER A 14 0.90 21.75 -0.08
CA SER A 14 2.25 22.15 0.37
C SER A 14 2.28 22.74 1.79
N GLU A 15 1.14 22.88 2.47
CA GLU A 15 0.98 23.84 3.57
C GLU A 15 1.32 23.31 4.97
N SER A 16 1.66 22.03 5.16
CA SER A 16 2.15 21.57 6.47
C SER A 16 2.96 20.26 6.43
N PRO A 17 4.00 20.13 7.27
CA PRO A 17 4.68 18.85 7.46
C PRO A 17 3.70 17.81 8.02
N ASN A 18 3.67 16.63 7.40
CA ASN A 18 2.79 15.55 7.84
C ASN A 18 3.33 14.91 9.13
N THR A 19 3.03 15.53 10.27
CA THR A 19 3.47 15.09 11.61
C THR A 19 2.99 13.68 11.95
N VAL A 20 1.82 13.29 11.43
CA VAL A 20 1.26 11.94 11.61
C VAL A 20 2.09 10.90 10.86
N ALA A 21 2.46 11.20 9.61
CA ALA A 21 3.35 10.35 8.83
C ALA A 21 4.73 10.20 9.49
N GLN A 22 5.33 11.30 9.95
CA GLN A 22 6.59 11.27 10.69
C GLN A 22 6.49 10.45 11.98
N GLY A 23 5.40 10.64 12.74
CA GLY A 23 5.15 9.85 13.96
C GLY A 23 5.02 8.36 13.67
N ILE A 24 4.35 7.96 12.60
CA ILE A 24 4.24 6.56 12.20
C ILE A 24 5.62 5.98 11.83
N ASP A 25 6.46 6.74 11.11
CA ASP A 25 7.81 6.29 10.73
C ASP A 25 8.70 6.11 11.97
N GLU A 26 8.67 7.06 12.90
CA GLU A 26 9.36 6.96 14.19
C GLU A 26 8.86 5.76 15.02
N ALA A 27 7.56 5.48 14.99
CA ALA A 27 6.99 4.31 15.67
C ALA A 27 7.48 3.01 15.03
N GLN A 28 7.50 2.90 13.71
CA GLN A 28 7.99 1.73 12.99
C GLN A 28 9.48 1.48 13.26
N GLU A 29 10.32 2.53 13.23
CA GLU A 29 11.74 2.44 13.58
C GLU A 29 11.93 1.88 15.01
N ALA A 30 11.17 2.41 15.96
CA ALA A 30 11.24 1.98 17.36
C ALA A 30 10.71 0.55 17.58
N LEU A 31 9.69 0.13 16.82
CA LEU A 31 9.18 -1.24 16.87
C LEU A 31 10.18 -2.23 16.26
N THR A 32 10.82 -1.89 15.14
CA THR A 32 11.93 -2.67 14.56
C THR A 32 13.08 -2.81 15.56
N TYR A 33 13.42 -1.73 16.27
CA TYR A 33 14.41 -1.77 17.34
C TYR A 33 14.05 -2.78 18.44
N ARG A 34 12.77 -2.90 18.82
CA ARG A 34 12.33 -3.91 19.81
C ARG A 34 12.48 -5.36 19.31
N VAL A 35 12.34 -5.58 18.00
CA VAL A 35 12.51 -6.91 17.39
C VAL A 35 13.99 -7.30 17.39
N LEU A 36 14.88 -6.34 17.12
CA LEU A 36 16.32 -6.58 17.04
C LEU A 36 16.99 -6.64 18.43
N MET A 37 16.49 -5.88 19.40
CA MET A 37 17.15 -5.73 20.69
C MET A 37 16.58 -6.66 21.78
N PRO A 38 17.42 -7.25 22.64
CA PRO A 38 16.98 -8.01 23.81
C PRO A 38 15.98 -7.24 24.67
N THR A 39 15.02 -7.97 25.26
CA THR A 39 13.91 -7.36 26.01
C THR A 39 14.34 -6.50 27.19
N LEU A 40 15.50 -6.78 27.79
CA LEU A 40 16.06 -5.99 28.87
C LEU A 40 16.41 -4.56 28.43
N ILE A 41 17.00 -4.40 27.24
CA ILE A 41 17.53 -3.12 26.75
C ILE A 41 16.40 -2.16 26.43
N TRP A 42 15.40 -2.59 25.66
CA TRP A 42 14.28 -1.71 25.33
C TRP A 42 13.35 -1.48 26.54
N LYS A 43 13.21 -2.43 27.48
CA LYS A 43 12.47 -2.17 28.74
C LYS A 43 13.15 -1.10 29.57
N LEU A 44 14.48 -1.12 29.65
CA LEU A 44 15.25 -0.10 30.36
C LEU A 44 15.08 1.28 29.69
N GLN A 45 15.19 1.35 28.36
CA GLN A 45 14.94 2.59 27.63
C GLN A 45 13.52 3.13 27.81
N ARG A 46 12.52 2.23 27.89
CA ARG A 46 11.13 2.60 28.18
C ARG A 46 10.98 3.15 29.59
N TRP A 47 11.59 2.51 30.58
CA TRP A 47 11.54 2.95 31.97
C TRP A 47 12.20 4.32 32.16
N LEU A 48 13.37 4.53 31.54
CA LEU A 48 14.08 5.81 31.55
C LEU A 48 13.47 6.86 30.61
N ASN A 49 12.50 6.48 29.76
CA ASN A 49 11.91 7.32 28.71
C ASN A 49 12.96 7.99 27.81
N VAL A 50 13.91 7.21 27.30
CA VAL A 50 14.99 7.65 26.40
C VAL A 50 15.06 6.82 25.13
N GLY A 51 15.79 7.31 24.13
CA GLY A 51 16.05 6.57 22.89
C GLY A 51 14.80 6.25 22.07
N ALA A 52 14.76 5.06 21.47
CA ALA A 52 13.69 4.60 20.60
C ALA A 52 12.32 4.57 21.31
N GLU A 53 12.29 4.23 22.60
CA GLU A 53 11.03 4.16 23.37
C GLU A 53 10.43 5.54 23.64
N LYS A 54 11.25 6.58 23.82
CA LYS A 54 10.77 7.97 23.90
C LYS A 54 10.14 8.42 22.60
N LYS A 55 10.79 8.13 21.46
CA LYS A 55 10.24 8.42 20.12
C LYS A 55 8.89 7.74 19.95
N LEU A 56 8.79 6.46 20.31
CA LEU A 56 7.55 5.69 20.22
C LEU A 56 6.43 6.25 21.10
N ALA A 57 6.74 6.71 22.31
CA ALA A 57 5.76 7.35 23.19
C ALA A 57 5.20 8.64 22.56
N LYS A 58 6.07 9.48 22.00
CA LYS A 58 5.67 10.72 21.30
C LYS A 58 4.87 10.42 20.03
N ALA A 59 5.31 9.45 19.23
CA ALA A 59 4.61 8.99 18.04
C ALA A 59 3.19 8.49 18.35
N ARG A 60 3.06 7.71 19.44
CA ARG A 60 1.77 7.24 19.93
C ARG A 60 0.84 8.40 20.29
N GLU A 61 1.33 9.42 20.99
CA GLU A 61 0.53 10.60 21.35
C GLU A 61 0.07 11.40 20.11
N ILE A 62 0.92 11.50 19.08
CA ILE A 62 0.55 12.15 17.81
C ILE A 62 -0.57 11.36 17.12
N ALA A 63 -0.44 10.04 17.04
CA ALA A 63 -1.43 9.17 16.42
C ALA A 63 -2.76 9.17 17.19
N GLU A 64 -2.73 9.07 18.52
CA GLU A 64 -3.92 9.11 19.37
C GLU A 64 -4.68 10.44 19.19
N ARG A 65 -3.99 11.58 19.26
CA ARG A 65 -4.61 12.90 19.03
C ARG A 65 -5.22 13.03 17.65
N PHE A 66 -4.53 12.53 16.62
CA PHE A 66 -5.05 12.55 15.25
C PHE A 66 -6.34 11.72 15.12
N ILE A 67 -6.33 10.49 15.65
CA ILE A 67 -7.47 9.58 15.60
C ILE A 67 -8.67 10.13 16.38
N GLU A 68 -8.44 10.69 17.58
CA GLU A 68 -9.48 11.33 18.38
C GLU A 68 -10.12 12.49 17.63
N LYS A 69 -9.31 13.33 16.97
CA LYS A 69 -9.81 14.41 16.11
C LYS A 69 -10.63 13.87 14.93
N CYS A 70 -10.20 12.78 14.30
CA CYS A 70 -10.97 12.17 13.22
C CYS A 70 -12.32 11.60 13.71
N ILE A 71 -12.32 10.87 14.82
CA ILE A 71 -13.52 10.26 15.40
C ILE A 71 -14.50 11.35 15.84
N SER A 72 -14.04 12.43 16.48
CA SER A 72 -14.91 13.51 16.93
C SER A 72 -15.59 14.23 15.76
N VAL A 73 -14.87 14.47 14.66
CA VAL A 73 -15.43 15.06 13.44
C VAL A 73 -16.45 14.13 12.78
N VAL A 74 -16.15 12.84 12.66
CA VAL A 74 -17.09 11.86 12.09
C VAL A 74 -18.35 11.74 12.96
N ARG A 75 -18.20 11.80 14.29
CA ARG A 75 -19.31 11.78 15.24
C ARG A 75 -20.21 13.01 15.10
N ASP A 76 -19.61 14.19 14.98
CA ASP A 76 -20.34 15.44 14.76
C ASP A 76 -21.09 15.43 13.41
N ASP A 77 -20.46 14.97 12.33
CA ASP A 77 -21.12 14.77 11.02
C ASP A 77 -22.32 13.80 11.12
N PHE A 78 -22.14 12.70 11.85
CA PHE A 78 -23.19 11.71 12.08
C PHE A 78 -24.37 12.29 12.85
N LEU A 79 -24.11 13.06 13.91
CA LEU A 79 -25.14 13.74 14.71
C LEU A 79 -25.90 14.81 13.90
N ARG A 80 -25.23 15.44 12.94
CA ARG A 80 -25.83 16.43 12.02
C ARG A 80 -26.58 15.82 10.85
N GLY A 81 -26.65 14.49 10.75
CA GLY A 81 -27.32 13.80 9.64
C GLY A 81 -26.59 13.92 8.29
N VAL A 82 -25.31 14.27 8.29
CA VAL A 82 -24.52 14.36 7.06
C VAL A 82 -24.16 12.94 6.62
N GLU A 83 -24.81 12.45 5.56
CA GLU A 83 -24.49 11.14 5.01
C GLU A 83 -23.14 11.16 4.27
N LYS A 84 -22.13 10.57 4.92
CA LYS A 84 -20.86 10.20 4.28
C LYS A 84 -20.65 8.71 4.35
N TYR A 85 -20.16 8.14 3.26
CA TYR A 85 -19.77 6.75 3.17
C TYR A 85 -18.27 6.62 3.46
N SER A 86 -17.95 6.30 4.71
CA SER A 86 -16.59 5.98 5.15
C SER A 86 -16.58 4.72 6.01
N LEU A 87 -15.41 4.08 6.12
CA LEU A 87 -15.25 2.91 6.98
C LEU A 87 -15.64 3.22 8.43
N LEU A 88 -15.21 4.39 8.93
CA LEU A 88 -15.52 4.85 10.29
C LEU A 88 -17.02 5.09 10.52
N THR A 89 -17.70 5.77 9.60
CA THR A 89 -19.16 5.98 9.70
C THR A 89 -19.91 4.65 9.70
N THR A 90 -19.46 3.66 8.92
CA THR A 90 -20.06 2.32 8.91
C THR A 90 -19.86 1.60 10.24
N TYR A 91 -18.65 1.61 10.81
CA TYR A 91 -18.41 1.03 12.14
C TYR A 91 -19.21 1.74 13.24
N MET A 92 -19.39 3.06 13.15
CA MET A 92 -20.22 3.82 14.08
C MET A 92 -21.72 3.50 13.95
N LYS A 93 -22.22 3.20 12.74
CA LYS A 93 -23.62 2.76 12.55
C LYS A 93 -23.86 1.35 13.10
N LEU A 94 -22.85 0.48 13.05
CA LEU A 94 -22.91 -0.90 13.54
C LEU A 94 -22.73 -0.99 15.08
N SER A 95 -23.01 0.09 15.83
CA SER A 95 -22.60 0.45 17.20
C SER A 95 -22.90 -0.55 18.34
N LYS A 96 -22.31 -1.75 18.27
CA LYS A 96 -22.04 -2.57 19.47
C LYS A 96 -20.63 -2.36 20.02
N THR A 97 -19.79 -1.58 19.35
CA THR A 97 -18.37 -1.47 19.64
C THR A 97 -18.02 -0.08 20.17
N GLY A 98 -17.38 -0.02 21.35
CA GLY A 98 -17.05 1.24 22.03
C GLY A 98 -15.88 2.01 21.40
N ASP A 99 -15.63 3.23 21.89
CA ASP A 99 -14.63 4.17 21.36
C ASP A 99 -13.21 3.57 21.23
N LYS A 100 -12.85 2.64 22.13
CA LYS A 100 -11.59 1.88 22.04
C LYS A 100 -11.48 1.10 20.74
N PHE A 101 -12.54 0.41 20.32
CA PHE A 101 -12.54 -0.36 19.08
C PHE A 101 -12.36 0.53 17.86
N LEU A 102 -13.06 1.67 17.81
CA LEU A 102 -12.95 2.64 16.72
C LEU A 102 -11.51 3.17 16.64
N ARG A 103 -10.93 3.56 17.78
CA ARG A 103 -9.56 4.05 17.83
C ARG A 103 -8.55 3.00 17.37
N ASP A 104 -8.60 1.80 17.92
CA ASP A 104 -7.64 0.74 17.63
C ASP A 104 -7.75 0.27 16.17
N THR A 105 -8.98 0.15 15.65
CA THR A 105 -9.21 -0.21 14.24
C THR A 105 -8.72 0.89 13.29
N THR A 106 -8.96 2.16 13.63
CA THR A 106 -8.48 3.29 12.83
C THR A 106 -6.96 3.33 12.77
N LEU A 107 -6.30 3.13 13.91
CA LEU A 107 -4.84 3.07 13.98
C LEU A 107 -4.30 1.93 13.10
N ASN A 108 -4.89 0.73 13.21
CA ASN A 108 -4.47 -0.43 12.43
C ASN A 108 -4.60 -0.18 10.93
N VAL A 109 -5.72 0.38 10.47
CA VAL A 109 -5.94 0.69 9.05
C VAL A 109 -4.97 1.78 8.57
N LEU A 110 -4.72 2.81 9.39
CA LEU A 110 -3.81 3.91 9.07
C LEU A 110 -2.37 3.41 8.85
N VAL A 111 -1.86 2.62 9.79
CA VAL A 111 -0.48 2.09 9.74
C VAL A 111 -0.35 1.07 8.60
N ALA A 112 -1.31 0.15 8.45
CA ALA A 112 -1.23 -0.89 7.43
C ALA A 112 -1.34 -0.35 5.99
N GLY A 113 -2.17 0.68 5.76
CA GLY A 113 -2.48 1.16 4.42
C GLY A 113 -1.48 2.16 3.83
N ARG A 114 -0.68 2.85 4.66
CA ARG A 114 0.23 3.91 4.20
C ARG A 114 1.40 3.35 3.40
N GLU A 115 2.27 2.59 4.06
CA GLU A 115 3.59 2.25 3.51
C GLU A 115 3.51 1.16 2.44
N THR A 116 2.64 0.17 2.65
CA THR A 116 2.46 -0.97 1.76
C THR A 116 1.98 -0.54 0.37
N THR A 117 0.98 0.34 0.34
CA THR A 117 0.40 0.85 -0.90
C THR A 117 1.39 1.75 -1.64
N ALA A 118 2.02 2.68 -0.92
CA ALA A 118 2.99 3.61 -1.50
C ALA A 118 4.18 2.87 -2.12
N SER A 119 4.82 1.97 -1.37
CA SER A 119 5.94 1.16 -1.85
C SER A 119 5.55 0.34 -3.08
N THR A 120 4.36 -0.29 -3.10
CA THR A 120 3.89 -1.07 -4.24
C THR A 120 3.72 -0.20 -5.50
N ILE A 121 3.13 0.98 -5.37
CA ILE A 121 2.96 1.92 -6.47
C ILE A 121 4.32 2.39 -7.00
N THR A 122 5.26 2.71 -6.10
CA THR A 122 6.63 3.11 -6.48
C THR A 122 7.31 2.01 -7.28
N TRP A 123 7.28 0.76 -6.81
CA TRP A 123 7.84 -0.37 -7.54
C TRP A 123 7.16 -0.62 -8.88
N PHE A 124 5.83 -0.51 -8.94
CA PHE A 124 5.08 -0.65 -10.18
C PHE A 124 5.51 0.39 -11.22
N ILE A 125 5.55 1.68 -10.85
CA ILE A 125 5.98 2.77 -11.74
C ILE A 125 7.42 2.59 -12.20
N TRP A 126 8.30 2.17 -11.30
CA TRP A 126 9.69 1.88 -11.64
C TRP A 126 9.80 0.71 -12.62
N LEU A 127 9.03 -0.37 -12.42
CA LEU A 127 9.01 -1.51 -13.33
C LEU A 127 8.41 -1.16 -14.69
N THR A 128 7.33 -0.38 -14.76
CA THR A 128 6.72 0.03 -16.03
C THR A 128 7.64 0.95 -16.82
N SER A 129 8.26 1.96 -16.18
CA SER A 129 9.20 2.87 -16.85
C SER A 129 10.46 2.18 -17.39
N ARG A 130 10.79 0.99 -16.86
CA ARG A 130 11.89 0.14 -17.33
C ARG A 130 11.49 -0.81 -18.47
N ASN A 131 10.19 -0.94 -18.76
CA ASN A 131 9.65 -1.84 -19.76
C ASN A 131 8.69 -1.08 -20.70
N PRO A 132 9.20 -0.29 -21.66
CA PRO A 132 8.37 0.59 -22.50
C PRO A 132 7.25 -0.13 -23.25
N ARG A 133 7.48 -1.38 -23.67
CA ARG A 133 6.45 -2.21 -24.31
C ARG A 133 5.26 -2.48 -23.39
N VAL A 134 5.53 -2.71 -22.10
CA VAL A 134 4.48 -2.93 -21.10
C VAL A 134 3.76 -1.62 -20.78
N GLU A 135 4.50 -0.51 -20.68
CA GLU A 135 3.91 0.83 -20.51
C GLU A 135 2.96 1.16 -21.67
N GLU A 136 3.37 0.93 -22.92
CA GLU A 136 2.57 1.19 -24.13
C GLU A 136 1.27 0.39 -24.11
N LYS A 137 1.33 -0.92 -23.84
CA LYS A 137 0.14 -1.77 -23.70
C LYS A 137 -0.82 -1.29 -22.62
N ILE A 138 -0.30 -0.89 -21.46
CA ILE A 138 -1.13 -0.36 -20.36
C ILE A 138 -1.78 0.96 -20.76
N ILE A 139 -1.03 1.87 -21.40
CA ILE A 139 -1.57 3.14 -21.87
C ILE A 139 -2.64 2.91 -22.93
N GLU A 140 -2.45 1.96 -23.84
CA GLU A 140 -3.45 1.56 -24.82
C GLU A 140 -4.71 1.02 -24.13
N GLU A 141 -4.59 0.08 -23.19
CA GLU A 141 -5.71 -0.42 -22.38
C GLU A 141 -6.44 0.73 -21.66
N LEU A 142 -5.71 1.67 -21.05
CA LEU A 142 -6.30 2.82 -20.38
C LEU A 142 -7.03 3.75 -21.36
N ARG A 143 -6.47 4.00 -22.54
CA ARG A 143 -7.14 4.77 -23.60
C ARG A 143 -8.43 4.08 -24.00
N LEU A 144 -8.39 2.76 -24.21
CA LEU A 144 -9.55 1.94 -24.53
C LEU A 144 -10.61 2.06 -23.43
N VAL A 145 -10.29 1.80 -22.16
CA VAL A 145 -11.24 1.91 -21.03
C VAL A 145 -11.84 3.31 -20.88
N VAL A 146 -11.05 4.37 -21.15
CA VAL A 146 -11.55 5.75 -21.15
C VAL A 146 -12.46 6.03 -22.35
N SER A 147 -12.17 5.43 -23.52
CA SER A 147 -12.96 5.60 -24.76
C SER A 147 -14.15 4.63 -24.89
N GLU A 148 -14.14 3.50 -24.19
CA GLU A 148 -15.05 2.37 -24.33
C GLU A 148 -15.70 2.03 -22.97
N LYS A 149 -16.98 2.25 -22.67
CA LYS A 149 -18.17 2.49 -23.50
C LYS A 149 -18.33 1.67 -24.79
N LYS A 150 -17.47 0.68 -25.11
CA LYS A 150 -17.62 -0.49 -26.03
C LYS A 150 -16.28 -1.15 -26.49
N VAL A 151 -15.80 -2.13 -25.72
CA VAL A 151 -15.18 -3.46 -26.05
C VAL A 151 -14.27 -3.70 -27.31
N ALA A 152 -12.97 -3.99 -27.05
CA ALA A 152 -12.13 -5.23 -27.25
C ALA A 152 -10.94 -5.34 -28.28
N GLU A 153 -9.74 -5.61 -27.69
CA GLU A 153 -8.65 -6.62 -27.94
C GLU A 153 -7.77 -6.75 -29.23
N ARG A 154 -6.39 -6.73 -29.12
CA ARG A 154 -5.38 -7.87 -29.20
C ARG A 154 -3.87 -7.54 -29.50
N ASP A 155 -2.94 -8.32 -28.86
CA ASP A 155 -1.60 -8.97 -29.17
C ASP A 155 -0.37 -8.26 -29.83
N GLU A 156 0.92 -8.72 -29.82
CA GLU A 156 1.95 -9.23 -28.85
C GLU A 156 3.37 -9.32 -29.55
N GLY A 157 4.52 -9.31 -28.82
CA GLY A 157 5.88 -9.70 -29.32
C GLY A 157 7.16 -9.19 -28.56
N GLY A 158 8.11 -10.08 -28.17
CA GLY A 158 9.15 -9.94 -27.09
C GLY A 158 10.66 -9.77 -27.45
N VAL A 159 11.60 -9.97 -26.48
CA VAL A 159 13.04 -10.44 -26.50
C VAL A 159 13.66 -10.48 -25.05
N GLU A 160 14.50 -11.50 -24.74
CA GLU A 160 15.27 -11.90 -23.51
C GLU A 160 16.44 -10.93 -23.07
N GLU A 161 17.24 -11.03 -21.96
CA GLU A 161 17.75 -12.14 -21.11
C GLU A 161 18.51 -11.64 -19.82
N LYS A 162 18.51 -12.42 -18.70
CA LYS A 162 19.63 -12.84 -17.78
C LYS A 162 19.17 -13.16 -16.32
N LYS A 163 19.54 -14.35 -15.81
CA LYS A 163 19.05 -14.97 -14.55
C LYS A 163 19.92 -14.70 -13.29
N GLN A 164 19.26 -14.65 -12.12
CA GLN A 164 19.84 -14.53 -10.76
C GLN A 164 19.26 -15.61 -9.78
N PRO A 165 19.89 -15.89 -8.61
CA PRO A 165 19.83 -17.22 -7.95
C PRO A 165 18.66 -17.55 -7.00
N TRP A 166 17.76 -16.61 -6.67
CA TRP A 166 16.79 -16.77 -5.55
C TRP A 166 15.33 -16.66 -5.96
N VAL A 167 15.16 -16.85 -7.25
CA VAL A 167 13.91 -17.04 -7.96
C VAL A 167 13.33 -18.38 -7.53
N MET A 168 12.00 -18.56 -7.51
CA MET A 168 11.43 -19.90 -7.42
C MET A 168 10.92 -20.33 -8.80
N PRO A 169 11.81 -20.71 -9.77
CA PRO A 169 11.37 -21.08 -11.11
C PRO A 169 10.34 -22.20 -11.11
N TRP A 170 10.45 -23.14 -10.17
CA TRP A 170 9.52 -24.26 -10.05
C TRP A 170 8.09 -23.83 -9.69
N LEU A 171 7.91 -22.68 -9.03
CA LEU A 171 6.61 -22.16 -8.65
C LEU A 171 6.08 -21.13 -9.66
N TRP A 172 6.97 -20.30 -10.21
CA TRP A 172 6.60 -19.12 -10.98
C TRP A 172 6.94 -19.18 -12.48
N GLY A 173 7.63 -20.24 -12.92
CA GLY A 173 8.15 -20.41 -14.29
C GLY A 173 9.59 -19.92 -14.43
N GLU A 174 10.29 -20.30 -15.50
CA GLU A 174 11.69 -19.90 -15.69
C GLU A 174 11.90 -18.39 -15.89
N ASP A 175 10.85 -17.70 -16.30
CA ASP A 175 10.77 -16.28 -16.67
C ASP A 175 10.27 -15.39 -15.52
N CYS A 176 10.25 -15.86 -14.27
CA CYS A 176 9.66 -15.11 -13.16
C CYS A 176 10.51 -13.96 -12.59
N LEU A 177 11.70 -13.72 -13.15
CA LEU A 177 12.41 -12.44 -12.98
C LEU A 177 11.95 -11.38 -13.98
N GLU A 178 11.26 -11.78 -15.04
CA GLU A 178 10.76 -10.86 -16.05
C GLU A 178 9.46 -10.22 -15.56
N PHE A 179 9.39 -8.91 -15.71
CA PHE A 179 8.15 -8.18 -15.49
C PHE A 179 7.21 -8.41 -16.68
N LYS A 180 6.43 -9.49 -16.60
CA LYS A 180 5.50 -9.95 -17.65
C LYS A 180 4.06 -10.01 -17.11
N PRO A 181 3.28 -8.90 -17.16
CA PRO A 181 1.91 -8.87 -16.69
C PRO A 181 0.98 -9.88 -17.36
N GLU A 182 1.25 -10.21 -18.62
CA GLU A 182 0.49 -11.17 -19.44
C GLU A 182 0.49 -12.57 -18.83
N ARG A 183 1.46 -12.89 -17.95
CA ARG A 183 1.51 -14.14 -17.18
C ARG A 183 0.20 -14.42 -16.45
N TRP A 184 -0.49 -13.38 -15.99
CA TRP A 184 -1.67 -13.48 -15.13
C TRP A 184 -3.00 -13.50 -15.90
N ILE A 185 -2.95 -13.49 -17.23
CA ILE A 185 -4.11 -13.34 -18.11
C ILE A 185 -4.17 -14.58 -19.03
N ASN A 186 -5.37 -15.08 -19.29
CA ASN A 186 -5.63 -16.14 -20.26
C ASN A 186 -5.76 -15.56 -21.67
N GLU A 187 -5.78 -16.41 -22.69
CA GLU A 187 -5.94 -15.99 -24.10
C GLU A 187 -7.27 -15.27 -24.40
N ASP A 188 -8.27 -15.41 -23.53
CA ASP A 188 -9.58 -14.77 -23.60
C ASP A 188 -9.67 -13.45 -22.80
N GLY A 189 -8.53 -12.92 -22.34
CA GLY A 189 -8.46 -11.69 -21.55
C GLY A 189 -8.89 -11.87 -20.08
N THR A 190 -9.33 -13.05 -19.66
CA THR A 190 -9.75 -13.29 -18.28
C THR A 190 -8.55 -13.55 -17.34
N PRO A 191 -8.67 -13.25 -16.04
CA PRO A 191 -7.62 -13.58 -15.09
C PRO A 191 -7.38 -15.10 -15.02
N ASN A 192 -6.12 -15.51 -15.17
CA ASN A 192 -5.72 -16.90 -15.02
C ASN A 192 -5.84 -17.32 -13.55
N GLN A 193 -6.95 -17.99 -13.20
CA GLN A 193 -7.27 -18.33 -11.81
C GLN A 193 -6.21 -19.23 -11.16
N GLU A 194 -5.61 -20.16 -11.90
CA GLU A 194 -4.56 -21.03 -11.36
C GLU A 194 -3.35 -20.20 -10.91
N LYS A 195 -2.88 -19.28 -11.75
CA LYS A 195 -1.74 -18.43 -11.43
C LYS A 195 -2.10 -17.38 -10.38
N VAL A 196 -3.24 -16.70 -10.53
CA VAL A 196 -3.72 -15.69 -9.57
C VAL A 196 -3.92 -16.29 -8.17
N SER A 197 -4.36 -17.55 -8.07
CA SER A 197 -4.49 -18.24 -6.77
C SER A 197 -3.15 -18.45 -6.05
N LYS A 198 -2.04 -18.48 -6.79
CA LYS A 198 -0.68 -18.55 -6.24
C LYS A 198 -0.18 -17.18 -5.76
N LEU A 199 -0.93 -16.08 -5.97
CA LEU A 199 -0.55 -14.74 -5.49
C LEU A 199 -0.82 -14.58 -3.98
N PHE A 200 0.21 -14.78 -3.17
CA PHE A 200 0.13 -14.68 -1.70
C PHE A 200 0.31 -13.26 -1.13
N ALA A 201 0.39 -12.22 -1.98
CA ALA A 201 0.70 -10.84 -1.56
C ALA A 201 -0.28 -10.26 -0.51
N PHE A 202 -1.53 -10.72 -0.53
CA PHE A 202 -2.56 -10.34 0.45
C PHE A 202 -2.88 -11.45 1.46
N SER A 203 -1.99 -12.45 1.61
CA SER A 203 -2.25 -13.72 2.30
C SER A 203 -3.39 -14.52 1.64
N ILE A 204 -3.67 -15.71 2.19
CA ILE A 204 -4.79 -16.59 1.79
C ILE A 204 -5.59 -16.93 3.07
N SER A 205 -6.82 -17.43 2.95
CA SER A 205 -7.66 -17.92 4.07
C SER A 205 -8.43 -16.79 4.79
N PRO A 206 -9.23 -17.04 5.87
CA PRO A 206 -10.01 -16.02 6.60
C PRO A 206 -9.20 -14.87 7.21
N ARG A 207 -7.86 -14.95 7.18
CA ARG A 207 -6.94 -13.89 7.59
C ARG A 207 -6.34 -13.13 6.39
N THR A 208 -6.96 -13.23 5.21
CA THR A 208 -6.69 -12.35 4.06
C THR A 208 -6.70 -10.89 4.49
N CYS A 209 -5.81 -10.09 3.88
CA CYS A 209 -5.72 -8.67 4.14
C CYS A 209 -7.09 -7.99 4.02
N ILE A 210 -7.56 -7.41 5.13
CA ILE A 210 -8.82 -6.68 5.20
C ILE A 210 -8.85 -5.47 4.25
N GLY A 211 -7.68 -4.92 3.92
CA GLY A 211 -7.53 -3.78 3.02
C GLY A 211 -7.33 -4.15 1.55
N LYS A 212 -7.41 -5.43 1.15
CA LYS A 212 -7.08 -5.88 -0.21
C LYS A 212 -7.79 -5.09 -1.30
N ASP A 213 -9.12 -5.01 -1.24
CA ASP A 213 -9.89 -4.35 -2.30
C ASP A 213 -9.64 -2.84 -2.32
N LEU A 214 -9.57 -2.22 -1.14
CA LEU A 214 -9.24 -0.80 -1.02
C LEU A 214 -7.85 -0.48 -1.58
N ALA A 215 -6.86 -1.33 -1.29
CA ALA A 215 -5.50 -1.18 -1.78
C ALA A 215 -5.45 -1.33 -3.31
N LEU A 216 -6.06 -2.37 -3.86
CA LEU A 216 -6.10 -2.59 -5.32
C LEU A 216 -6.84 -1.45 -6.05
N THR A 217 -7.95 -0.96 -5.52
CA THR A 217 -8.66 0.20 -6.09
C THR A 217 -7.79 1.46 -6.06
N GLN A 218 -7.13 1.76 -4.93
CA GLN A 218 -6.25 2.92 -4.82
C GLN A 218 -5.05 2.81 -5.76
N MET A 219 -4.39 1.65 -5.79
CA MET A 219 -3.28 1.38 -6.70
C MET A 219 -3.70 1.60 -8.15
N LYS A 220 -4.77 0.95 -8.62
CA LYS A 220 -5.27 1.09 -9.99
C LYS A 220 -5.58 2.54 -10.37
N LEU A 221 -6.29 3.28 -9.51
CA LEU A 221 -6.64 4.66 -9.79
C LEU A 221 -5.41 5.56 -9.86
N VAL A 222 -4.49 5.43 -8.90
CA VAL A 222 -3.27 6.26 -8.84
C VAL A 222 -2.35 5.93 -10.01
N THR A 223 -2.09 4.64 -10.28
CA THR A 223 -1.21 4.23 -11.38
C THR A 223 -1.79 4.57 -12.73
N ALA A 224 -3.11 4.37 -12.94
CA ALA A 224 -3.78 4.76 -14.17
C ALA A 224 -3.69 6.28 -14.40
N THR A 225 -3.95 7.08 -13.37
CA THR A 225 -3.85 8.54 -13.48
C THR A 225 -2.42 8.99 -13.79
N LEU A 226 -1.43 8.38 -13.15
CA LEU A 226 -0.02 8.71 -13.37
C LEU A 226 0.42 8.35 -14.80
N LEU A 227 0.17 7.12 -15.24
CA LEU A 227 0.57 6.66 -16.59
C LEU A 227 -0.19 7.37 -17.71
N PHE A 228 -1.44 7.76 -17.48
CA PHE A 228 -2.24 8.47 -18.49
C PHE A 228 -1.81 9.93 -18.67
N ASN A 229 -1.39 10.60 -17.60
CA ASN A 229 -1.09 12.04 -17.63
C ASN A 229 0.40 12.36 -17.69
N PHE A 230 1.28 11.40 -17.37
CA PHE A 230 2.72 11.63 -17.29
C PHE A 230 3.49 10.51 -17.97
N HIS A 231 4.58 10.89 -18.63
CA HIS A 231 5.60 9.94 -19.06
C HIS A 231 6.69 9.89 -18.00
N VAL A 232 6.90 8.73 -17.40
CA VAL A 232 7.83 8.56 -16.27
C VAL A 232 9.13 7.95 -16.77
N GLN A 233 10.25 8.64 -16.53
CA GLN A 233 11.59 8.16 -16.86
C GLN A 233 12.44 8.00 -15.60
N VAL A 234 13.26 6.95 -15.55
CA VAL A 234 14.22 6.76 -14.46
C VAL A 234 15.42 7.67 -14.70
N ALA A 235 15.79 8.47 -13.72
CA ALA A 235 16.95 9.35 -13.81
C ALA A 235 18.26 8.56 -13.99
N GLU A 236 19.17 9.08 -14.82
CA GLU A 236 20.46 8.44 -15.11
C GLU A 236 21.27 8.17 -13.82
N GLY A 237 21.85 6.98 -13.73
CA GLY A 237 22.64 6.54 -12.56
C GLY A 237 21.86 5.89 -11.43
N GLN A 238 20.52 5.87 -11.47
CA GLN A 238 19.71 5.13 -10.49
C GLN A 238 19.50 3.67 -10.90
N SER A 239 20.41 2.79 -10.47
CA SER A 239 20.18 1.34 -10.53
C SER A 239 19.35 0.89 -9.32
N GLY A 240 18.04 0.83 -9.50
CA GLY A 240 17.16 0.13 -8.56
C GLY A 240 17.45 -1.37 -8.65
N SER A 241 18.13 -1.93 -7.66
CA SER A 241 18.21 -3.38 -7.49
C SER A 241 17.16 -3.76 -6.44
N ILE A 242 16.36 -4.79 -6.72
CA ILE A 242 15.54 -5.44 -5.70
C ILE A 242 16.51 -6.07 -4.70
N ARG A 243 16.91 -5.29 -3.68
CA ARG A 243 17.69 -5.79 -2.56
C ARG A 243 16.70 -6.40 -1.59
N THR A 244 16.67 -7.72 -1.52
CA THR A 244 15.94 -8.41 -0.47
C THR A 244 16.65 -8.09 0.85
N ALA A 245 16.08 -7.19 1.65
CA ALA A 245 16.33 -7.17 3.08
C ALA A 245 15.37 -8.18 3.71
N ILE A 246 15.76 -9.45 3.71
CA ILE A 246 15.34 -10.30 4.81
C ILE A 246 16.16 -9.78 6.00
N ASN A 247 15.54 -9.00 6.89
CA ASN A 247 16.11 -8.80 8.22
C ASN A 247 15.99 -10.12 8.99
N LEU A 248 16.78 -11.10 8.59
CA LEU A 248 17.19 -12.21 9.42
C LEU A 248 18.70 -12.13 9.36
N LEU A 249 19.27 -11.78 10.51
CA LEU A 249 20.70 -11.79 10.82
C LEU A 249 21.37 -13.03 10.20
N GLY A 250 22.62 -12.84 9.76
CA GLY A 250 23.44 -13.84 9.08
C GLY A 250 23.75 -15.11 9.87
#